data_AF-A0AAU4FZC9-F1
#
_entry.id   AF-A0AAU4FZC9-F1
#
_cell.length_a   1.000
_cell.length_b   1.000
_cell.length_c   1.000
_cell.angle_alpha   90.00
_cell.angle_beta   90.00
_cell.angle_gamma   90.00
#
_symmetry.space_group_name_H-M   'P 1'
#
loop_
_entity.id
_entity.type
_entity.pdbx_description
1 polymer ?
#
loop_
_entity_poly.entity_id
_entity_poly.type
_entity_poly.pdbx_seq_one_letter_code
_entity_poly.pdbx_strand_id
1 'polypeptide(L)'
;MAKKRGEPSTLVSHAGARTASEHTSTVMTWEAQPRYAEGRDVFVLLSSDKNATSFTMLPKRALRTPAEVDQLRSLLDQHAARG
;
A
#
# COMPACT_ATOMS: atom_id res chain seq x y z
N MET A 1 10.31 5.78 -29.77
CA MET A 1 9.01 6.18 -29.16
C MET A 1 9.15 6.03 -27.65
N ALA A 2 9.21 7.14 -26.92
CA ALA A 2 9.39 7.12 -25.46
C ALA A 2 8.07 6.73 -24.79
N LYS A 3 8.02 5.52 -24.23
CA LYS A 3 6.92 5.07 -23.39
C LYS A 3 6.92 5.99 -22.18
N LYS A 4 5.80 6.68 -21.89
CA LYS A 4 5.63 7.29 -20.57
C LYS A 4 5.86 6.15 -19.58
N ARG A 5 6.97 6.20 -18.83
CA ARG A 5 7.24 5.27 -17.72
C ARG A 5 5.99 5.31 -16.86
N GLY A 6 5.18 4.26 -16.91
CA GLY A 6 3.94 4.21 -16.14
C GLY A 6 4.33 4.28 -14.68
N GLU A 7 3.89 5.32 -13.98
CA GLU A 7 4.15 5.46 -12.55
C GLU A 7 3.69 4.17 -11.85
N PRO A 8 4.52 3.56 -10.98
CA PRO A 8 4.16 2.33 -10.31
C PRO A 8 2.84 2.55 -9.57
N SER A 9 1.80 1.83 -9.99
CA SER A 9 0.47 1.96 -9.42
C SER A 9 0.29 0.88 -8.36
N THR A 10 -0.16 1.30 -7.18
CA THR A 10 -0.47 0.39 -6.08
C THR A 10 -1.97 0.32 -5.93
N LEU A 11 -2.53 -0.87 -6.09
CA LEU A 11 -3.94 -1.17 -5.87
C LEU A 11 -4.06 -1.88 -4.54
N VAL A 12 -4.79 -1.28 -3.60
CA VAL A 12 -5.06 -1.88 -2.30
C VAL A 12 -6.48 -2.41 -2.29
N SER A 13 -6.61 -3.69 -2.00
CA SER A 13 -7.88 -4.42 -2.00
C SER A 13 -7.97 -5.32 -0.78
N HIS A 14 -9.12 -5.93 -0.52
CA HIS A 14 -9.29 -6.91 0.57
C HIS A 14 -8.31 -8.10 0.50
N ALA A 15 -7.74 -8.40 -0.67
CA ALA A 15 -6.72 -9.46 -0.82
C ALA A 15 -5.30 -9.02 -0.42
N GLY A 16 -5.05 -7.72 -0.24
CA GLY A 16 -3.74 -7.15 0.03
C GLY A 16 -3.40 -5.93 -0.84
N ALA A 17 -2.14 -5.51 -0.80
CA ALA A 17 -1.59 -4.45 -1.63
C ALA A 17 -0.88 -5.04 -2.85
N ARG A 18 -1.38 -4.72 -4.05
CA ARG A 18 -0.79 -5.13 -5.31
C ARG A 18 -0.07 -3.97 -5.97
N THR A 19 1.23 -4.06 -6.09
CA THR A 19 2.04 -3.14 -6.89
C THR A 19 2.16 -3.68 -8.31
N ALA A 20 1.81 -2.85 -9.28
CA ALA A 20 2.05 -3.13 -10.69
C ALA A 20 3.15 -2.19 -11.20
N SER A 21 4.28 -2.78 -11.58
CA SER A 21 5.36 -2.13 -12.31
C SER A 21 5.42 -2.71 -13.73
N GLU A 22 6.01 -1.99 -14.69
CA GLU A 22 6.01 -2.36 -16.13
C GLU A 22 6.50 -3.80 -16.41
N HIS A 23 7.29 -4.39 -15.52
CA HIS A 23 7.89 -5.71 -15.70
C HIS A 23 7.44 -6.74 -14.65
N THR A 24 6.76 -6.33 -13.59
CA THR A 24 6.45 -7.21 -12.46
C THR A 24 5.21 -6.73 -11.73
N SER A 25 4.33 -7.67 -11.41
CA SER A 25 3.27 -7.43 -10.45
C SER A 25 3.57 -8.21 -9.18
N THR A 26 3.67 -7.50 -8.06
CA THR A 26 3.90 -8.09 -6.75
C THR A 26 2.64 -7.92 -5.93
N VAL A 27 2.17 -9.02 -5.33
CA VAL A 27 1.05 -8.99 -4.38
C VAL A 27 1.63 -9.16 -2.99
N MET A 28 1.44 -8.16 -2.14
CA MET A 28 1.74 -8.21 -0.71
C MET A 28 0.43 -8.55 0.00
N THR A 29 0.36 -9.72 0.62
CA THR A 29 -0.80 -10.12 1.44
C THR A 29 -0.77 -9.38 2.78
N TRP A 30 -1.93 -9.28 3.42
CA TRP A 30 -2.02 -8.71 4.77
C TRP A 30 -1.22 -9.53 5.80
N GLU A 31 -1.10 -10.84 5.63
CA GLU A 31 -0.24 -11.68 6.47
C GLU A 31 1.24 -11.31 6.35
N ALA A 32 1.69 -10.94 5.15
CA ALA A 32 3.06 -10.48 4.92
C ALA A 32 3.29 -9.07 5.49
N GLN A 33 2.24 -8.25 5.58
CA GLN A 33 2.28 -6.88 6.13
C GLN A 33 1.15 -6.67 7.15
N PRO A 34 1.22 -7.32 8.33
CA PRO A 34 0.09 -7.36 9.27
C PRO A 34 -0.05 -6.09 10.09
N ARG A 35 0.82 -5.10 9.86
CA ARG A 35 0.84 -3.83 10.57
C ARG A 35 0.89 -2.69 9.57
N TYR A 36 0.27 -1.58 9.93
CA TYR A 36 0.40 -0.35 9.17
C TYR A 36 0.55 0.85 10.11
N ALA A 37 1.24 1.88 9.66
CA ALA A 37 1.37 3.16 10.33
C ALA A 37 0.73 4.25 9.46
N GLU A 38 -0.09 5.10 10.07
CA GLU A 38 -0.65 6.26 9.42
C GLU A 38 0.23 7.49 9.68
N GLY A 39 0.88 7.98 8.62
CA GLY A 39 1.55 9.29 8.62
C GLY A 39 0.62 10.41 8.15
N ARG A 40 1.11 11.64 8.24
CA ARG A 40 0.37 12.84 7.82
C ARG A 40 -0.09 12.74 6.35
N ASP A 41 0.84 12.39 5.46
CA ASP A 41 0.62 12.39 4.00
C ASP A 41 0.76 11.00 3.35
N VAL A 42 0.95 9.95 4.15
CA VAL A 42 1.25 8.59 3.66
C VAL A 42 0.76 7.53 4.65
N PHE A 43 0.29 6.39 4.14
CA PHE A 43 0.16 5.17 4.94
C PHE A 43 1.33 4.25 4.64
N VAL A 44 1.90 3.64 5.67
CA VAL A 44 3.05 2.73 5.54
C VAL A 44 2.64 1.35 6.02
N LEU A 45 2.64 0.36 5.14
CA LEU A 45 2.48 -1.04 5.48
C LEU A 45 3.83 -1.62 5.89
N LEU A 46 3.84 -2.35 7.00
CA LEU A 46 5.05 -2.87 7.64
C LEU A 46 4.97 -4.40 7.69
N SER A 47 5.98 -5.04 7.12
CA SER A 47 6.19 -6.47 7.34
C SER A 47 6.55 -6.76 8.80
N SER A 48 6.06 -7.89 9.32
CA SER A 48 6.49 -8.41 10.63
C SER A 48 7.78 -9.23 10.56
N ASP A 49 8.28 -9.48 9.34
CA ASP A 49 9.52 -10.20 9.13
C ASP A 49 10.74 -9.33 9.50
N LYS A 50 11.57 -9.81 10.42
CA LYS A 50 12.80 -9.13 10.86
C LYS A 50 13.97 -9.26 9.88
N ASN A 51 13.91 -10.22 8.96
CA ASN A 51 14.94 -10.50 7.97
C ASN A 51 14.64 -9.83 6.62
N ALA A 52 13.36 -9.63 6.30
CA ALA A 52 12.92 -8.93 5.09
C ALA A 52 12.18 -7.64 5.47
N THR A 53 12.91 -6.51 5.48
CA THR A 53 12.33 -5.17 5.67
C THR A 53 11.60 -4.73 4.39
N SER A 54 10.46 -5.36 4.08
CA SER A 54 9.55 -4.90 3.04
C SER A 54 8.51 -3.97 3.66
N PHE A 55 8.57 -2.70 3.29
CA PHE A 55 7.53 -1.73 3.61
C PHE A 55 6.90 -1.20 2.32
N THR A 56 5.61 -0.90 2.36
CA THR A 56 4.89 -0.33 1.22
C THR A 56 4.35 1.03 1.61
N MET A 57 4.74 2.05 0.86
CA MET A 57 4.29 3.42 1.06
C MET A 57 3.12 3.72 0.14
N LEU A 58 2.01 4.15 0.72
CA LEU A 58 0.78 4.53 0.04
C LEU A 58 0.56 6.04 0.26
N PRO A 59 1.08 6.89 -0.63
CA PRO A 59 0.96 8.33 -0.47
C PRO A 59 -0.50 8.74 -0.61
N LYS A 60 -1.04 9.47 0.37
CA LYS A 60 -2.43 9.96 0.37
C LYS A 60 -2.73 10.84 -0.85
N ARG A 61 -1.71 11.51 -1.40
CA ARG A 61 -1.82 12.30 -2.64
C ARG A 61 -2.19 11.49 -3.89
N ALA A 62 -1.99 10.16 -3.86
CA ALA A 62 -2.42 9.28 -4.95
C ALA A 62 -3.93 9.08 -4.96
N LEU A 63 -4.59 9.41 -3.85
CA LEU A 63 -6.04 9.44 -3.71
C LEU A 63 -6.53 10.84 -4.09
N ARG A 64 -7.62 10.88 -4.85
CA ARG A 64 -8.17 12.13 -5.39
C ARG A 64 -9.02 12.86 -4.38
N THR A 65 -9.58 12.15 -3.41
CA THR A 65 -10.52 12.71 -2.43
C THR A 65 -10.17 12.33 -0.99
N PRO A 66 -10.53 13.16 0.00
CA PRO A 66 -10.43 12.79 1.41
C PRO A 66 -11.25 11.54 1.76
N ALA A 67 -12.39 11.31 1.11
CA ALA A 67 -13.20 10.13 1.32
C ALA A 67 -12.48 8.83 0.95
N GLU A 68 -11.67 8.84 -0.12
CA GLU A 68 -10.83 7.70 -0.49
C GLU A 68 -9.73 7.44 0.56
N VAL A 69 -9.23 8.49 1.23
CA VAL A 69 -8.28 8.34 2.35
C VAL A 69 -8.94 7.62 3.51
N ASP A 70 -10.16 8.01 3.87
CA ASP A 70 -10.92 7.40 4.95
C ASP A 70 -11.34 5.96 4.62
N GLN A 71 -11.70 5.69 3.36
CA GLN A 71 -11.98 4.33 2.89
C GLN A 71 -10.73 3.44 2.95
N LEU A 72 -9.58 3.93 2.49
CA LEU A 72 -8.32 3.20 2.58
C LEU A 72 -7.96 2.94 4.05
N ARG A 73 -8.11 3.94 4.92
CA ARG A 73 -7.88 3.78 6.37
C ARG A 73 -8.77 2.68 6.95
N SER A 74 -10.07 2.70 6.65
CA SER A 74 -11.01 1.68 7.14
C SER A 74 -10.67 0.28 6.63
N LEU A 75 -10.23 0.15 5.38
CA LEU A 75 -9.74 -1.10 4.83
C LEU A 75 -8.49 -1.59 5.57
N LEU A 76 -7.53 -0.70 5.83
CA LEU A 76 -6.32 -1.03 6.57
C LEU A 76 -6.63 -1.46 8.00
N ASP A 77 -7.52 -0.74 8.71
CA ASP A 77 -7.94 -1.06 10.08
C ASP A 77 -8.65 -2.43 10.18
N GLN A 78 -9.24 -2.94 9.11
CA GLN A 78 -9.88 -4.25 9.08
C GLN A 78 -8.89 -5.41 8.90
N HIS A 79 -7.77 -5.19 8.22
CA HIS A 79 -6.85 -6.26 7.80
C HIS A 79 -5.47 -6.20 8.46
N ALA A 80 -5.09 -5.05 9.02
CA ALA A 80 -3.80 -4.82 9.64
C ALA A 80 -3.95 -4.04 10.94
N ALA A 81 -3.07 -4.33 11.91
CA ALA A 81 -3.04 -3.59 13.15
C ALA A 81 -2.39 -2.21 12.93
N ARG A 82 -3.04 -1.16 13.42
CA ARG A 82 -2.48 0.19 13.45
C ARG A 82 -1.34 0.24 14.49
N GLY A 83 -0.15 0.65 14.05
CA GLY A 83 1.05 0.86 14.88
C GLY A 83 1.26 2.31 15.30
#